data_AF-A0A1Y6LIH1-F1
#
_entry.id   AF-A0A1Y6LIH1-F1
#
_cell.length_a   1.000
_cell.length_b   1.000
_cell.length_c   1.000
_cell.angle_alpha   90.00
_cell.angle_beta   90.00
_cell.angle_gamma   90.00
#
_symmetry.space_group_name_H-M   'P 1'
#
loop_
_entity.id
_entity.type
_entity.pdbx_description
1 polymer ?
#
loop_
_entity_poly.entity_id
_entity_poly.type
_entity_poly.pdbx_seq_one_letter_code
_entity_poly.pdbx_strand_id
1 'polypeptide(L)'
;MARCPCDLQESSRAQALKQKDKKMQRPRSRPGCQAGHDAGQGLGFSMYYEAVMITPVVGAASMLRRKMGYMTMMTKLVNGPKPIPVIETAHTEDGWPHGFADRASWALELELSMRGVGFTWTTADIRHTTKTWLPTVQNRLHSIFVHVGPVLVLAWAVIRYMYVRRLAPMTAGPSPPESPFDELTLPEQYLLTTALGAFLMAAFSLGHSMFAIICSPLAPHPISFFPPLYTTRVWDITSARGFWSYGWHRLFARLFLVWGVWPGEWVERKLTGKSPDQPADVGKVLGGFLSSAVVHSFSVRGTLAGSWTDAAGEAKFFALNGIAIPVEELIIRAVRRSRKSRQQKEKMWYDGIIGRVWWISLLLTTGRNFARGWTKGGLVREMAFM
;
A
#
# COMPACT_ATOMS: atom_id res chain seq x y z
N MET A 1 -8.22 38.55 57.92
CA MET A 1 -8.20 37.08 57.83
C MET A 1 -8.51 36.68 56.39
N ALA A 2 -7.47 36.44 55.58
CA ALA A 2 -7.59 36.06 54.17
C ALA A 2 -7.48 34.54 54.05
N ARG A 3 -8.42 33.90 53.33
CA ARG A 3 -8.39 32.45 53.05
C ARG A 3 -7.53 32.14 51.83
N CYS A 4 -6.86 30.98 51.88
CA CYS A 4 -5.91 30.49 50.89
C CYS A 4 -6.56 30.17 49.52
N PRO A 5 -5.77 30.17 48.42
CA PRO A 5 -6.27 29.99 47.05
C PRO A 5 -6.66 28.54 46.67
N CYS A 6 -6.53 27.56 47.57
CA CYS A 6 -6.77 26.15 47.25
C CYS A 6 -8.26 25.74 47.26
N ASP A 7 -9.14 26.50 47.92
CA ASP A 7 -10.55 26.08 48.12
C ASP A 7 -11.46 26.37 46.91
N LEU A 8 -11.02 27.18 45.93
CA LEU A 8 -11.82 27.53 44.75
C LEU A 8 -11.74 26.47 43.63
N GLN A 9 -10.72 25.61 43.65
CA GLN A 9 -10.46 24.66 42.56
C GLN A 9 -11.22 23.32 42.74
N GLU A 10 -11.55 22.93 43.97
CA GLU A 10 -12.36 21.71 44.23
C GLU A 10 -13.85 21.92 43.96
N SER A 11 -14.38 23.13 44.23
CA SER A 11 -15.78 23.51 43.95
C SER A 11 -16.13 23.40 42.46
N SER A 12 -15.22 23.83 41.58
CA SER A 12 -15.42 23.77 40.12
C SER A 12 -15.33 22.34 39.56
N ARG A 13 -14.56 21.46 40.21
CA ARG A 13 -14.44 20.04 39.82
C ARG A 13 -15.67 19.23 40.21
N ALA A 14 -16.28 19.53 41.36
CA ALA A 14 -17.51 18.88 41.82
C ALA A 14 -18.75 19.26 40.98
N GLN A 15 -18.82 20.48 40.46
CA GLN A 15 -19.91 20.91 39.57
C GLN A 15 -19.80 20.30 38.16
N ALA A 16 -18.59 20.11 37.64
CA ALA A 16 -18.37 19.49 36.32
C ALA A 16 -18.72 17.99 36.29
N LEU A 17 -18.61 17.28 37.41
CA LEU A 17 -18.99 15.86 37.51
C LEU A 17 -20.52 15.66 37.59
N LYS A 18 -21.26 16.54 38.29
CA LYS A 18 -22.73 16.50 38.34
C LYS A 18 -23.40 16.77 36.99
N GLN A 19 -22.75 17.49 36.07
CA GLN A 19 -23.29 17.79 34.75
C GLN A 19 -23.05 16.67 33.73
N LYS A 20 -22.10 15.76 34.01
CA LYS A 20 -21.81 14.59 33.16
C LYS A 20 -22.79 13.44 33.40
N ASP A 21 -23.27 13.25 34.61
CA ASP A 21 -24.25 12.20 34.94
C ASP A 21 -25.68 12.50 34.48
N LYS A 22 -26.05 13.78 34.31
CA LYS A 22 -27.38 14.16 33.78
C LYS A 22 -27.55 13.92 32.28
N LYS A 23 -26.47 13.67 31.52
CA LYS A 23 -26.54 13.40 30.07
C LYS A 23 -26.61 11.91 29.70
N MET A 24 -26.65 11.02 30.69
CA MET A 24 -26.63 9.56 30.49
C MET A 24 -27.92 8.86 30.99
N GLN A 25 -29.07 9.53 30.89
CA GLN A 25 -30.39 8.89 31.01
C GLN A 25 -31.17 9.06 29.70
N ARG A 26 -31.13 8.02 28.85
CA ARG A 26 -32.10 7.85 27.77
C ARG A 26 -33.39 7.25 28.35
N PRO A 27 -34.58 7.77 28.03
CA PRO A 27 -35.82 7.11 28.39
C PRO A 27 -36.05 5.89 27.49
N ARG A 28 -36.46 4.78 28.11
CA ARG A 28 -37.04 3.61 27.44
C ARG A 28 -38.45 3.96 26.96
N SER A 29 -38.72 3.81 25.67
CA SER A 29 -40.07 3.60 25.17
C SER A 29 -40.03 2.76 23.87
N ARG A 30 -40.65 1.58 23.93
CA ARG A 30 -41.36 0.94 22.80
C ARG A 30 -42.78 1.53 22.78
N PRO A 31 -43.43 1.73 21.62
CA PRO A 31 -44.13 0.68 20.85
C PRO A 31 -43.90 0.90 19.32
N GLY A 32 -44.37 0.13 18.34
CA GLY A 32 -45.32 -0.96 18.16
C GLY A 32 -45.47 -1.12 16.63
N CYS A 33 -45.81 -2.31 16.16
CA CYS A 33 -46.02 -2.59 14.74
C CYS A 33 -47.20 -1.79 14.16
N GLN A 34 -47.05 -1.25 12.95
CA GLN A 34 -48.15 -1.12 11.98
C GLN A 34 -47.61 -0.99 10.56
N ALA A 35 -48.16 -1.81 9.68
CA ALA A 35 -47.96 -1.79 8.23
C ALA A 35 -48.80 -0.69 7.58
N GLY A 36 -48.33 -0.14 6.47
CA GLY A 36 -49.10 0.79 5.63
C GLY A 36 -48.28 1.31 4.45
N HIS A 37 -48.69 0.90 3.25
CA HIS A 37 -48.30 1.46 1.95
C HIS A 37 -48.44 2.99 1.91
N ASP A 38 -47.52 3.70 1.25
CA ASP A 38 -47.83 4.46 0.03
C ASP A 38 -46.63 5.19 -0.59
N ALA A 39 -46.71 5.34 -1.91
CA ALA A 39 -45.75 5.94 -2.82
C ALA A 39 -45.68 7.48 -2.71
N GLY A 40 -44.54 8.08 -3.05
CA GLY A 40 -44.43 9.54 -3.12
C GLY A 40 -43.04 10.07 -3.45
N GLN A 41 -42.70 10.05 -4.74
CA GLN A 41 -41.88 11.02 -5.50
C GLN A 41 -40.87 11.88 -4.71
N GLY A 42 -39.57 11.56 -4.88
CA GLY A 42 -38.46 12.40 -4.48
C GLY A 42 -38.20 13.54 -5.45
N LEU A 43 -38.46 14.77 -4.99
CA LEU A 43 -37.87 16.01 -5.52
C LEU A 43 -37.07 16.65 -4.39
N GLY A 44 -35.77 16.85 -4.63
CA GLY A 44 -34.86 17.43 -3.64
C GLY A 44 -33.43 17.63 -4.18
N PHE A 45 -33.30 18.07 -5.42
CA PHE A 45 -32.06 18.67 -5.94
C PHE A 45 -31.97 20.11 -5.41
N SER A 46 -31.02 20.43 -4.53
CA SER A 46 -30.55 21.81 -4.39
C SER A 46 -29.24 21.93 -3.61
N MET A 47 -28.25 22.50 -4.31
CA MET A 47 -27.23 23.46 -3.88
C MET A 47 -26.40 23.19 -2.62
N TYR A 48 -25.09 22.97 -2.83
CA TYR A 48 -24.04 23.94 -2.48
C TYR A 48 -22.83 23.71 -3.40
N TYR A 49 -22.80 24.42 -4.53
CA TYR A 49 -21.60 24.63 -5.33
C TYR A 49 -21.34 26.13 -5.31
N GLU A 50 -20.37 26.58 -4.52
CA GLU A 50 -19.76 27.89 -4.71
C GLU A 50 -18.23 27.77 -4.67
N ALA A 51 -17.65 28.19 -5.79
CA ALA A 51 -16.38 28.89 -5.93
C ALA A 51 -15.09 28.19 -5.46
N VAL A 52 -14.48 27.44 -6.38
CA VAL A 52 -13.03 27.55 -6.60
C VAL A 52 -12.82 28.00 -8.05
N MET A 53 -12.91 29.31 -8.23
CA MET A 53 -12.57 29.99 -9.47
C MET A 53 -11.11 29.75 -9.84
N ILE A 54 -10.93 29.35 -11.08
CA ILE A 54 -9.67 29.28 -11.80
C ILE A 54 -9.05 30.68 -11.85
N THR A 55 -7.92 30.89 -11.17
CA THR A 55 -7.00 31.99 -11.52
C THR A 55 -5.90 31.46 -12.44
N PRO A 56 -5.81 31.92 -13.69
CA PRO A 56 -4.70 31.62 -14.58
C PRO A 56 -3.53 32.60 -14.35
N VAL A 57 -2.30 32.09 -14.46
CA VAL A 57 -1.10 32.84 -14.91
C VAL A 57 -0.72 34.09 -14.08
N VAL A 58 -0.23 33.91 -12.84
CA VAL A 58 0.64 34.93 -12.17
C VAL A 58 1.87 34.31 -11.46
N GLY A 59 1.97 32.98 -11.36
CA GLY A 59 3.04 32.31 -10.60
C GLY A 59 4.44 32.42 -11.22
N ALA A 60 4.55 32.40 -12.55
CA ALA A 60 5.85 32.33 -13.24
C ALA A 60 6.69 33.61 -13.10
N ALA A 61 6.05 34.79 -13.07
CA ALA A 61 6.75 36.07 -12.94
C ALA A 61 7.24 36.35 -11.51
N SER A 62 6.63 35.72 -10.48
CA SER A 62 7.02 35.92 -9.08
C SER A 62 8.27 35.13 -8.66
N MET A 63 8.69 34.12 -9.43
CA MET A 63 9.89 33.32 -9.13
C MET A 63 11.20 34.06 -9.44
N LEU A 64 11.17 35.12 -10.25
CA LEU A 64 12.36 35.86 -10.66
C LEU A 64 12.85 36.91 -9.63
N ARG A 65 12.14 37.12 -8.51
CA ARG A 65 12.41 38.25 -7.59
C ARG A 65 13.03 37.89 -6.23
N ARG A 66 13.28 36.62 -5.94
CA ARG A 66 14.00 36.20 -4.72
C ARG A 66 15.25 35.43 -5.12
N LYS A 67 16.42 35.84 -4.64
CA LYS A 67 17.69 35.08 -4.67
C LYS A 67 17.50 33.75 -3.93
N MET A 68 16.82 32.80 -4.54
CA MET A 68 16.72 31.42 -4.07
C MET A 68 18.03 30.75 -4.44
N GLY A 69 18.78 30.28 -3.45
CA GLY A 69 19.99 29.52 -3.71
C GLY A 69 19.68 28.30 -4.57
N TYR A 70 20.60 27.95 -5.48
CA TYR A 70 20.50 26.80 -6.39
C TYR A 70 20.06 25.52 -5.66
N MET A 71 20.59 25.26 -4.46
CA MET A 71 20.22 24.12 -3.62
C MET A 71 18.73 24.14 -3.22
N THR A 72 18.16 25.30 -2.91
CA THR A 72 16.74 25.43 -2.55
C THR A 72 15.83 25.21 -3.77
N MET A 73 16.25 25.67 -4.95
CA MET A 73 15.53 25.45 -6.20
C MET A 73 15.54 23.98 -6.60
N MET A 74 16.71 23.33 -6.58
CA MET A 74 16.87 21.89 -6.82
C MET A 74 16.06 21.06 -5.82
N THR A 75 16.11 21.42 -4.53
CA THR A 75 15.32 20.74 -3.49
C THR A 75 13.81 20.86 -3.74
N LYS A 76 13.33 22.01 -4.21
CA LYS A 76 11.91 22.18 -4.57
C LYS A 76 11.53 21.42 -5.84
N LEU A 77 12.41 21.39 -6.84
CA LEU A 77 12.22 20.62 -8.07
C LEU A 77 12.16 19.12 -7.79
N VAL A 78 13.00 18.60 -6.90
CA VAL A 78 13.01 17.19 -6.50
C VAL A 78 11.82 16.84 -5.61
N ASN A 79 11.45 17.71 -4.66
CA ASN A 79 10.37 17.39 -3.71
C ASN A 79 8.96 17.61 -4.26
N GLY A 80 8.81 18.30 -5.39
CA GLY A 80 7.52 18.53 -6.02
C GLY A 80 6.60 19.50 -5.26
N PRO A 81 5.33 19.61 -5.69
CA PRO A 81 4.36 20.47 -5.04
C PRO A 81 4.08 19.99 -3.60
N LYS A 82 3.85 20.93 -2.68
CA LYS A 82 3.66 20.58 -1.27
C LYS A 82 2.43 19.67 -1.09
N PRO A 83 2.54 18.61 -0.27
CA PRO A 83 1.39 17.82 0.12
C PRO A 83 0.30 18.69 0.76
N ILE A 84 -0.92 18.65 0.21
CA ILE A 84 -2.09 19.24 0.87
C ILE A 84 -2.75 18.11 1.67
N PRO A 85 -2.67 18.12 3.00
CA PRO A 85 -3.37 17.13 3.82
C PRO A 85 -4.88 17.40 3.69
N VAL A 86 -5.62 16.37 3.28
CA VAL A 86 -7.08 16.42 3.32
C VAL A 86 -7.50 15.61 4.54
N ILE A 87 -8.35 16.21 5.37
CA ILE A 87 -9.02 15.47 6.43
C ILE A 87 -10.04 14.61 5.71
N GLU A 88 -9.83 13.31 5.74
CA GLU A 88 -10.87 12.38 5.33
C GLU A 88 -11.98 12.54 6.37
N THR A 89 -13.03 13.29 6.00
CA THR A 89 -14.32 13.16 6.69
C THR A 89 -14.76 11.75 6.40
N ALA A 90 -14.39 10.83 7.29
CA ALA A 90 -15.03 9.53 7.37
C ALA A 90 -16.52 9.82 7.49
N HIS A 91 -17.22 9.79 6.35
CA HIS A 91 -18.66 9.68 6.37
C HIS A 91 -18.93 8.44 7.18
N THR A 92 -19.77 8.59 8.21
CA THR A 92 -20.14 7.51 9.11
C THR A 92 -20.49 6.27 8.30
N GLU A 93 -20.21 5.10 8.85
CA GLU A 93 -20.35 3.78 8.21
C GLU A 93 -21.79 3.42 7.77
N ASP A 94 -22.73 4.38 7.85
CA ASP A 94 -24.10 4.25 7.40
C ASP A 94 -24.14 4.12 5.87
N GLY A 95 -24.48 2.90 5.39
CA GLY A 95 -24.60 2.59 3.97
C GLY A 95 -23.43 1.81 3.34
N TRP A 96 -22.48 1.31 4.16
CA TRP A 96 -21.31 0.53 3.70
C TRP A 96 -21.49 -0.99 3.90
N PRO A 97 -20.76 -1.85 3.16
CA PRO A 97 -20.93 -3.30 3.15
C PRO A 97 -20.68 -3.98 4.52
N HIS A 98 -21.74 -4.50 5.14
CA HIS A 98 -21.63 -5.16 6.45
C HIS A 98 -21.33 -6.66 6.34
N GLY A 99 -21.78 -7.34 5.27
CA GLY A 99 -21.60 -8.78 5.07
C GLY A 99 -20.29 -9.20 4.39
N PHE A 100 -19.92 -10.48 4.49
CA PHE A 100 -18.77 -11.04 3.76
C PHE A 100 -18.93 -10.87 2.25
N ALA A 101 -20.10 -11.19 1.70
CA ALA A 101 -20.38 -11.11 0.26
C ALA A 101 -20.22 -9.68 -0.27
N ASP A 102 -20.75 -8.70 0.46
CA ASP A 102 -20.60 -7.31 0.08
C ASP A 102 -19.12 -6.90 0.13
N ARG A 103 -18.40 -7.25 1.21
CA ARG A 103 -16.96 -6.94 1.34
C ARG A 103 -16.12 -7.60 0.24
N ALA A 104 -16.47 -8.81 -0.16
CA ALA A 104 -15.84 -9.53 -1.27
C ALA A 104 -16.07 -8.82 -2.61
N SER A 105 -17.31 -8.40 -2.89
CA SER A 105 -17.65 -7.63 -4.10
C SER A 105 -16.90 -6.28 -4.14
N TRP A 106 -16.84 -5.57 -3.02
CA TRP A 106 -16.12 -4.31 -2.90
C TRP A 106 -14.59 -4.47 -2.98
N ALA A 107 -14.05 -5.62 -2.59
CA ALA A 107 -12.65 -5.93 -2.80
C ALA A 107 -12.32 -6.12 -4.29
N LEU A 108 -13.22 -6.73 -5.06
CA LEU A 108 -13.11 -6.85 -6.51
C LEU A 108 -13.33 -5.50 -7.22
N GLU A 109 -14.22 -4.65 -6.70
CA GLU A 109 -14.42 -3.30 -7.26
C GLU A 109 -13.13 -2.47 -7.21
N LEU A 110 -12.38 -2.53 -6.10
CA LEU A 110 -11.08 -1.85 -5.99
C LEU A 110 -10.08 -2.34 -7.06
N GLU A 111 -10.06 -3.65 -7.33
CA GLU A 111 -9.16 -4.24 -8.32
C GLU A 111 -9.51 -3.76 -9.74
N LEU A 112 -10.80 -3.78 -10.09
CA LEU A 112 -11.26 -3.44 -11.44
C LEU A 112 -11.28 -1.93 -11.70
N SER A 113 -11.67 -1.14 -10.72
CA SER A 113 -11.83 0.31 -10.89
C SER A 113 -10.59 1.10 -10.46
N MET A 114 -9.67 0.47 -9.71
CA MET A 114 -8.52 1.11 -9.09
C MET A 114 -8.90 2.25 -8.12
N ARG A 115 -10.17 2.33 -7.71
CA ARG A 115 -10.69 3.38 -6.82
C ARG A 115 -10.89 2.86 -5.41
N GLY A 116 -10.38 3.61 -4.43
CA GLY A 116 -10.63 3.43 -3.01
C GLY A 116 -11.97 4.02 -2.56
N VAL A 117 -13.08 3.70 -3.22
CA VAL A 117 -14.41 4.14 -2.74
C VAL A 117 -14.75 3.38 -1.44
N GLY A 118 -15.20 4.10 -0.42
CA GLY A 118 -15.57 3.49 0.88
C GLY A 118 -14.44 3.10 1.79
N PHE A 119 -13.33 3.83 1.74
CA PHE A 119 -12.12 3.42 2.41
C PHE A 119 -12.02 3.93 3.85
N THR A 120 -12.81 3.39 4.77
CA THR A 120 -12.62 3.62 6.22
C THR A 120 -11.95 2.43 6.92
N TRP A 121 -10.95 1.80 6.30
CA TRP A 121 -10.04 0.85 6.99
C TRP A 121 -8.61 1.10 6.52
N THR A 122 -8.01 2.12 7.12
CA THR A 122 -6.99 3.00 6.53
C THR A 122 -5.64 2.37 6.14
N THR A 123 -5.33 1.10 6.41
CA THR A 123 -4.03 0.51 6.01
C THR A 123 -4.14 -1.01 5.86
N ALA A 124 -3.23 -1.64 5.10
CA ALA A 124 -2.96 -3.08 5.22
C ALA A 124 -2.30 -3.44 6.57
N ASP A 125 -1.98 -2.41 7.36
CA ASP A 125 -1.72 -2.45 8.80
C ASP A 125 -3.02 -2.10 9.58
N ILE A 126 -3.14 -2.55 10.82
CA ILE A 126 -4.32 -2.48 11.69
C ILE A 126 -4.49 -1.06 12.32
N ARG A 127 -3.76 -0.03 11.87
CA ARG A 127 -3.72 1.29 12.54
C ARG A 127 -4.20 2.43 11.65
N HIS A 128 -5.29 3.05 12.09
CA HIS A 128 -5.95 4.11 11.35
C HIS A 128 -5.24 5.46 11.43
N THR A 129 -5.13 6.18 10.31
CA THR A 129 -4.67 7.58 10.28
C THR A 129 -5.72 8.45 9.59
N THR A 130 -6.18 9.51 10.25
CA THR A 130 -7.28 10.40 9.79
C THR A 130 -6.86 11.48 8.80
N LYS A 131 -5.59 11.50 8.38
CA LYS A 131 -5.04 12.48 7.43
C LYS A 131 -4.52 11.74 6.22
N THR A 132 -5.20 11.86 5.09
CA THR A 132 -4.73 11.30 3.82
C THR A 132 -4.25 12.44 2.92
N TRP A 133 -3.12 12.22 2.25
CA TRP A 133 -2.65 13.12 1.20
C TRP A 133 -3.33 12.75 -0.11
N LEU A 134 -3.99 13.72 -0.74
CA LEU A 134 -4.60 13.51 -2.04
C LEU A 134 -3.66 14.00 -3.17
N PRO A 135 -3.19 13.09 -4.05
CA PRO A 135 -2.37 13.47 -5.19
C PRO A 135 -3.18 14.29 -6.20
N THR A 136 -2.81 15.54 -6.49
CA THR A 136 -3.39 16.30 -7.62
C THR A 136 -2.85 15.79 -8.97
N VAL A 137 -3.47 16.19 -10.09
CA VAL A 137 -2.92 15.94 -11.44
C VAL A 137 -1.48 16.45 -11.54
N GLN A 138 -1.21 17.65 -11.03
CA GLN A 138 0.13 18.23 -11.03
C GLN A 138 1.13 17.39 -10.21
N ASN A 139 0.73 16.89 -9.04
CA ASN A 139 1.58 16.02 -8.21
C ASN A 139 1.91 14.70 -8.95
N ARG A 140 0.93 14.13 -9.66
CA ARG A 140 1.11 12.91 -10.43
C ARG A 140 2.02 13.13 -11.64
N LEU A 141 1.83 14.20 -12.40
CA LEU A 141 2.71 14.56 -13.51
C LEU A 141 4.15 14.79 -13.03
N HIS A 142 4.32 15.54 -11.93
CA HIS A 142 5.63 15.75 -11.32
C HIS A 142 6.28 14.42 -10.92
N SER A 143 5.54 13.54 -10.22
CA SER A 143 6.03 12.22 -9.84
C SER A 143 6.40 11.36 -11.06
N ILE A 144 5.62 11.42 -12.14
CA ILE A 144 5.89 10.70 -13.39
C ILE A 144 7.23 11.15 -13.97
N PHE A 145 7.46 12.45 -14.13
CA PHE A 145 8.67 12.93 -14.81
C PHE A 145 9.92 12.95 -13.93
N VAL A 146 9.79 13.15 -12.61
CA VAL A 146 10.94 13.37 -11.71
C VAL A 146 11.33 12.11 -10.94
N HIS A 147 10.39 11.18 -10.71
CA HIS A 147 10.65 9.98 -9.92
C HIS A 147 10.47 8.70 -10.71
N VAL A 148 9.30 8.49 -11.31
CA VAL A 148 8.94 7.22 -11.95
C VAL A 148 9.67 7.04 -13.28
N GLY A 149 9.67 8.07 -14.13
CA GLY A 149 10.27 8.05 -15.47
C GLY A 149 11.76 7.70 -15.46
N PRO A 150 12.61 8.38 -14.66
CA PRO A 150 14.03 8.03 -14.59
C PRO A 150 14.29 6.60 -14.13
N VAL A 151 13.54 6.11 -13.14
CA VAL A 151 13.64 4.72 -12.67
C VAL A 151 13.22 3.74 -13.75
N LEU A 152 12.11 4.02 -14.45
CA LEU A 152 11.59 3.19 -15.53
C LEU A 152 12.59 3.07 -16.69
N VAL A 153 13.14 4.20 -17.14
CA VAL A 153 14.12 4.25 -18.25
C VAL A 153 15.40 3.51 -17.87
N LEU A 154 15.92 3.72 -16.66
CA LEU A 154 17.14 3.04 -16.21
C LEU A 154 16.92 1.53 -16.09
N ALA A 155 15.81 1.13 -15.47
CA ALA A 155 15.46 -0.29 -15.31
C ALA A 155 15.27 -0.97 -16.67
N TRP A 156 14.54 -0.33 -17.59
CA TRP A 156 14.36 -0.79 -18.97
C TRP A 156 15.70 -0.92 -19.71
N ALA A 157 16.59 0.07 -19.60
CA ALA A 157 17.90 0.03 -20.25
C ALA A 157 18.74 -1.17 -19.76
N VAL A 158 18.71 -1.46 -18.45
CA VAL A 158 19.38 -2.64 -17.88
C VAL A 158 18.73 -3.93 -18.36
N ILE A 159 17.40 -4.03 -18.35
CA ILE A 159 16.65 -5.20 -18.84
C ILE A 159 17.00 -5.47 -20.31
N ARG A 160 16.95 -4.44 -21.15
CA ARG A 160 17.28 -4.53 -22.58
C ARG A 160 18.74 -4.93 -22.79
N TYR A 161 19.67 -4.33 -22.04
CA TYR A 161 21.08 -4.70 -22.10
C TYR A 161 21.28 -6.17 -21.76
N MET A 162 20.72 -6.63 -20.63
CA MET A 162 20.81 -8.03 -20.20
C MET A 162 20.18 -8.98 -21.21
N TYR A 163 19.03 -8.61 -21.77
CA TYR A 163 18.37 -9.40 -22.79
C TYR A 163 19.23 -9.53 -24.06
N VAL A 164 19.59 -8.41 -24.69
CA VAL A 164 20.31 -8.41 -25.98
C VAL A 164 21.70 -9.03 -25.87
N ARG A 165 22.44 -8.75 -24.77
CA ARG A 165 23.83 -9.18 -24.63
C ARG A 165 23.98 -10.59 -24.06
N ARG A 166 23.02 -11.06 -23.26
CA ARG A 166 23.16 -12.31 -22.50
C ARG A 166 22.09 -13.31 -22.89
N LEU A 167 20.81 -12.97 -22.72
CA LEU A 167 19.71 -13.93 -22.88
C LEU A 167 19.43 -14.28 -24.36
N ALA A 168 19.34 -13.29 -25.25
CA ALA A 168 19.00 -13.52 -26.65
C ALA A 168 19.99 -14.45 -27.37
N PRO A 169 21.33 -14.29 -27.24
CA PRO A 169 22.29 -15.24 -27.79
C PRO A 169 22.14 -16.66 -27.23
N MET A 170 21.89 -16.81 -25.93
CA MET A 170 21.68 -18.12 -25.30
C MET A 170 20.43 -18.82 -25.86
N THR A 171 19.34 -18.07 -26.04
CA THR A 171 18.06 -18.62 -26.52
C THR A 171 18.05 -18.90 -28.02
N ALA A 172 18.93 -18.24 -28.80
CA ALA A 172 19.04 -18.43 -30.26
C ALA A 172 20.05 -19.53 -30.65
N GLY A 173 20.81 -20.06 -29.68
CA GLY A 173 21.76 -21.14 -29.92
C GLY A 173 21.08 -22.47 -30.31
N PRO A 174 21.85 -23.44 -30.83
CA PRO A 174 21.32 -24.73 -31.27
C PRO A 174 20.76 -25.59 -30.12
N SER A 175 21.21 -25.35 -28.89
CA SER A 175 20.78 -26.05 -27.68
C SER A 175 20.51 -25.02 -26.57
N PRO A 176 19.33 -24.36 -26.57
CA PRO A 176 19.00 -23.37 -25.55
C PRO A 176 18.88 -24.05 -24.17
N PRO A 177 19.39 -23.41 -23.09
CA PRO A 177 19.30 -23.95 -21.74
C PRO A 177 17.83 -23.99 -21.27
N GLU A 178 17.50 -24.96 -20.41
CA GLU A 178 16.16 -25.08 -19.83
C GLU A 178 15.76 -23.84 -19.02
N SER A 179 16.75 -23.21 -18.36
CA SER A 179 16.60 -22.00 -17.58
C SER A 179 17.68 -20.98 -17.94
N PRO A 180 17.44 -20.10 -18.94
CA PRO A 180 18.41 -19.08 -19.35
C PRO A 180 18.84 -18.14 -18.22
N PHE A 181 17.99 -17.95 -17.20
CA PHE A 181 18.32 -17.15 -16.03
C PHE A 181 19.38 -17.78 -15.14
N ASP A 182 19.38 -19.12 -15.00
CA ASP A 182 20.33 -19.80 -14.12
C ASP A 182 21.74 -19.85 -14.72
N GLU A 183 21.87 -19.69 -16.04
CA GLU A 183 23.15 -19.55 -16.77
C GLU A 183 23.80 -18.17 -16.57
N LEU A 184 23.06 -17.17 -16.07
CA LEU A 184 23.63 -15.88 -15.72
C LEU A 184 24.50 -16.02 -14.46
N THR A 185 25.58 -15.25 -14.38
CA THR A 185 26.38 -15.16 -13.15
C THR A 185 25.52 -14.60 -12.00
N LEU A 186 25.84 -14.92 -10.74
CA LEU A 186 25.06 -14.42 -9.60
C LEU A 186 24.89 -12.88 -9.59
N PRO A 187 25.91 -12.05 -9.89
CA PRO A 187 25.73 -10.61 -10.01
C PRO A 187 24.75 -10.21 -11.10
N GLU A 188 24.79 -10.87 -12.26
CA GLU A 188 23.85 -10.65 -13.37
C GLU A 188 22.42 -11.03 -12.99
N GLN A 189 22.24 -12.14 -12.28
CA GLN A 189 20.93 -12.55 -11.76
C GLN A 189 20.35 -11.49 -10.81
N TYR A 190 21.15 -11.00 -9.86
CA TYR A 190 20.71 -9.93 -8.95
C TYR A 190 20.47 -8.60 -9.67
N LEU A 191 21.30 -8.24 -10.65
CA LEU A 191 21.12 -7.04 -11.45
C LEU A 191 19.81 -7.10 -12.23
N LEU A 192 19.56 -8.20 -12.94
CA LEU A 192 18.32 -8.40 -13.69
C LEU A 192 17.10 -8.44 -12.77
N THR A 193 17.17 -9.14 -11.63
CA THR A 193 16.08 -9.18 -10.64
C THR A 193 15.78 -7.79 -10.07
N THR A 194 16.82 -7.01 -9.78
CA THR A 194 16.67 -5.63 -9.28
C THR A 194 16.03 -4.74 -10.34
N ALA A 195 16.48 -4.83 -11.58
CA ALA A 195 15.94 -4.06 -12.70
C ALA A 195 14.47 -4.42 -12.96
N LEU A 196 14.11 -5.71 -12.96
CA LEU A 196 12.72 -6.15 -13.09
C LEU A 196 11.84 -5.64 -11.94
N GLY A 197 12.30 -5.75 -10.69
CA GLY A 197 11.57 -5.23 -9.54
C GLY A 197 11.35 -3.71 -9.59
N ALA A 198 12.40 -2.96 -9.94
CA ALA A 198 12.33 -1.50 -10.11
C ALA A 198 11.41 -1.11 -11.27
N PHE A 199 11.48 -1.82 -12.40
CA PHE A 199 10.60 -1.63 -13.55
C PHE A 199 9.14 -1.85 -13.16
N LEU A 200 8.81 -2.93 -12.44
CA LEU A 200 7.43 -3.20 -12.01
C LEU A 200 6.88 -2.12 -11.09
N MET A 201 7.67 -1.70 -10.09
CA MET A 201 7.24 -0.61 -9.21
C MET A 201 6.96 0.68 -10.00
N ALA A 202 7.88 1.04 -10.90
CA ALA A 202 7.72 2.23 -11.72
C ALA A 202 6.53 2.11 -12.69
N ALA A 203 6.38 0.96 -13.36
CA ALA A 203 5.30 0.71 -14.32
C ALA A 203 3.92 0.74 -13.65
N PHE A 204 3.75 0.11 -12.48
CA PHE A 204 2.49 0.20 -11.73
C PHE A 204 2.20 1.62 -11.25
N SER A 205 3.22 2.36 -10.80
CA SER A 205 3.07 3.77 -10.42
C SER A 205 2.62 4.64 -11.59
N LEU A 206 3.25 4.43 -12.76
CA LEU A 206 2.94 5.14 -14.00
C LEU A 206 1.51 4.83 -14.45
N GLY A 207 1.17 3.55 -14.60
CA GLY A 207 -0.16 3.12 -15.04
C GLY A 207 -1.27 3.63 -14.13
N HIS A 208 -1.12 3.47 -12.81
CA HIS A 208 -2.09 3.98 -11.84
C HIS A 208 -2.21 5.52 -11.88
N SER A 209 -1.10 6.23 -12.05
CA SER A 209 -1.13 7.69 -12.11
C SER A 209 -1.74 8.20 -13.41
N MET A 210 -1.42 7.59 -14.54
CA MET A 210 -2.04 7.90 -15.84
C MET A 210 -3.53 7.61 -15.81
N PHE A 211 -3.95 6.45 -15.30
CA PHE A 211 -5.36 6.11 -15.17
C PHE A 211 -6.12 7.12 -14.31
N ALA A 212 -5.57 7.50 -13.15
CA ALA A 212 -6.16 8.54 -12.30
C ALA A 212 -6.23 9.93 -12.98
N ILE A 213 -5.26 10.28 -13.82
CA ILE A 213 -5.28 11.53 -14.60
C ILE A 213 -6.36 11.47 -15.67
N ILE A 214 -6.43 10.39 -16.44
CA ILE A 214 -7.42 10.19 -17.52
C ILE A 214 -8.83 10.18 -16.95
N CYS A 215 -9.05 9.50 -15.83
CA CYS A 215 -10.34 9.45 -15.16
C CYS A 215 -10.66 10.73 -14.40
N SER A 216 -9.71 11.66 -14.24
CA SER A 216 -9.96 12.87 -13.47
C SER A 216 -11.19 13.63 -13.97
N PRO A 217 -11.38 13.93 -15.27
CA PRO A 217 -12.51 14.74 -15.72
C PRO A 217 -13.88 14.04 -15.63
N LEU A 218 -13.94 12.75 -15.27
CA LEU A 218 -15.18 11.97 -15.24
C LEU A 218 -15.97 12.22 -13.94
N ALA A 219 -17.29 12.30 -14.05
CA ALA A 219 -18.19 12.41 -12.89
C ALA A 219 -18.58 11.01 -12.33
N PRO A 220 -18.82 10.85 -11.02
CA PRO A 220 -18.57 11.82 -9.95
C PRO A 220 -17.07 11.98 -9.70
N HIS A 221 -16.64 13.23 -9.62
CA HIS A 221 -15.26 13.64 -9.75
C HIS A 221 -14.62 13.80 -8.36
N PRO A 222 -13.91 12.76 -7.89
CA PRO A 222 -12.76 13.09 -7.09
C PRO A 222 -11.59 12.14 -7.36
N ILE A 223 -10.50 12.74 -7.83
CA ILE A 223 -9.15 12.19 -7.75
C ILE A 223 -8.83 11.62 -6.35
N SER A 224 -9.56 12.04 -5.31
CA SER A 224 -9.49 11.45 -3.96
C SER A 224 -9.75 9.95 -3.93
N PHE A 225 -10.54 9.43 -4.87
CA PHE A 225 -10.81 8.00 -4.99
C PHE A 225 -9.61 7.23 -5.53
N PHE A 226 -8.55 7.88 -6.02
CA PHE A 226 -7.33 7.20 -6.41
C PHE A 226 -6.26 7.43 -5.35
N PRO A 227 -6.22 6.62 -4.27
CA PRO A 227 -5.23 6.80 -3.23
C PRO A 227 -3.80 6.62 -3.77
N PRO A 228 -2.78 7.09 -3.03
CA PRO A 228 -1.39 6.79 -3.35
C PRO A 228 -1.17 5.28 -3.39
N LEU A 229 -0.57 4.80 -4.48
CA LEU A 229 -0.28 3.38 -4.65
C LEU A 229 0.72 2.88 -3.59
N TYR A 230 1.68 3.74 -3.22
CA TYR A 230 2.67 3.52 -2.17
C TYR A 230 2.50 4.58 -1.08
N THR A 231 2.44 4.17 0.17
CA THR A 231 2.21 5.07 1.31
C THR A 231 3.49 5.56 1.98
N THR A 232 4.58 4.83 1.80
CA THR A 232 5.87 5.12 2.43
C THR A 232 6.95 5.10 1.36
N ARG A 233 7.93 5.99 1.47
CA ARG A 233 9.09 5.98 0.57
C ARG A 233 9.86 4.69 0.81
N VAL A 234 10.33 4.06 -0.27
CA VAL A 234 11.03 2.77 -0.21
C VAL A 234 12.23 2.82 0.76
N TRP A 235 12.94 3.94 0.78
CA TRP A 235 14.11 4.16 1.65
C TRP A 235 13.77 4.29 3.14
N ASP A 236 12.52 4.60 3.51
CA ASP A 236 12.10 4.74 4.90
C ASP A 236 11.67 3.41 5.53
N ILE A 237 11.58 2.35 4.72
CA ILE A 237 11.16 1.02 5.15
C ILE A 237 12.32 0.30 5.82
N THR A 238 12.09 -0.27 7.00
CA THR A 238 13.12 -0.95 7.80
C THR A 238 12.76 -2.38 8.17
N SER A 239 11.78 -3.00 7.50
CA SER A 239 11.41 -4.40 7.72
C SER A 239 10.67 -4.97 6.52
N ALA A 240 10.70 -6.30 6.37
CA ALA A 240 9.96 -7.01 5.34
C ALA A 240 8.44 -6.80 5.53
N ARG A 241 7.95 -6.87 6.78
CA ARG A 241 6.56 -6.52 7.08
C ARG A 241 6.22 -5.11 6.62
N GLY A 242 7.08 -4.13 6.92
CA GLY A 242 6.87 -2.73 6.55
C GLY A 242 6.82 -2.54 5.03
N PHE A 243 7.65 -3.29 4.28
CA PHE A 243 7.61 -3.28 2.82
C PHE A 243 6.24 -3.73 2.29
N TRP A 244 5.77 -4.91 2.72
CA TRP A 244 4.51 -5.46 2.22
C TRP A 244 3.27 -4.71 2.70
N SER A 245 3.33 -4.06 3.86
CA SER A 245 2.21 -3.27 4.40
C SER A 245 2.12 -1.85 3.82
N TYR A 246 3.26 -1.22 3.49
CA TYR A 246 3.31 0.21 3.17
C TYR A 246 4.16 0.61 1.96
N GLY A 247 5.13 -0.22 1.62
CA GLY A 247 6.11 0.02 0.56
C GLY A 247 5.73 -0.54 -0.80
N TRP A 248 4.88 -1.56 -0.82
CA TRP A 248 4.36 -2.18 -2.03
C TRP A 248 2.96 -1.68 -2.37
N HIS A 249 2.49 -1.96 -3.59
CA HIS A 249 1.27 -1.38 -4.11
C HIS A 249 0.03 -1.78 -3.27
N ARG A 250 -0.86 -0.81 -3.03
CA ARG A 250 -2.08 -1.04 -2.25
C ARG A 250 -3.28 -1.54 -3.05
N LEU A 251 -3.13 -1.69 -4.37
CA LEU A 251 -4.24 -2.02 -5.26
C LEU A 251 -4.95 -3.33 -4.87
N PHE A 252 -4.20 -4.36 -4.50
CA PHE A 252 -4.74 -5.66 -4.06
C PHE A 252 -4.91 -5.79 -2.55
N ALA A 253 -4.73 -4.72 -1.77
CA ALA A 253 -4.76 -4.81 -0.31
C ALA A 253 -6.11 -5.31 0.21
N ARG A 254 -7.24 -4.86 -0.36
CA ARG A 254 -8.58 -5.35 0.02
C ARG A 254 -8.79 -6.80 -0.39
N LEU A 255 -8.37 -7.16 -1.60
CA LEU A 255 -8.49 -8.53 -2.09
C LEU A 255 -7.80 -9.49 -1.13
N PHE A 256 -6.53 -9.25 -0.79
CA PHE A 256 -5.80 -10.13 0.11
C PHE A 256 -6.28 -10.04 1.56
N LEU A 257 -6.81 -8.90 2.00
CA LEU A 257 -7.40 -8.79 3.33
C LEU A 257 -8.65 -9.68 3.48
N VAL A 258 -9.57 -9.61 2.51
CA VAL A 258 -10.83 -10.36 2.56
C VAL A 258 -10.62 -11.84 2.23
N TRP A 259 -9.83 -12.15 1.21
CA TRP A 259 -9.68 -13.51 0.69
C TRP A 259 -8.47 -14.27 1.22
N GLY A 260 -7.55 -13.60 1.93
CA GLY A 260 -6.35 -14.22 2.49
C GLY A 260 -6.24 -14.04 4.00
N VAL A 261 -6.11 -12.80 4.45
CA VAL A 261 -5.85 -12.45 5.85
C VAL A 261 -6.97 -12.94 6.76
N TRP A 262 -8.23 -12.70 6.39
CA TRP A 262 -9.37 -13.07 7.24
C TRP A 262 -9.58 -14.59 7.35
N PRO A 263 -9.56 -15.37 6.25
CA PRO A 263 -9.52 -16.83 6.35
C PRO A 263 -8.31 -17.35 7.13
N GLY A 264 -7.12 -16.78 6.91
CA GLY A 264 -5.90 -17.18 7.61
C GLY A 264 -5.97 -16.92 9.12
N GLU A 265 -6.50 -15.76 9.52
CA GLU A 265 -6.81 -15.45 10.93
C GLU A 265 -7.76 -16.47 11.53
N TRP A 266 -8.85 -16.79 10.82
CA TRP A 266 -9.84 -17.77 11.27
C TRP A 266 -9.21 -19.15 11.47
N VAL A 267 -8.39 -19.63 10.52
CA VAL A 267 -7.67 -20.91 10.63
C VAL A 267 -6.74 -20.91 11.84
N GLU A 268 -5.90 -19.89 12.03
CA GLU A 268 -5.00 -19.84 13.19
C GLU A 268 -5.79 -19.88 14.50
N ARG A 269 -6.86 -19.09 14.62
CA ARG A 269 -7.69 -19.06 15.83
C ARG A 269 -8.32 -20.42 16.09
N LYS A 270 -8.81 -21.09 15.04
CA LYS A 270 -9.43 -22.42 15.15
C LYS A 270 -8.44 -23.48 15.60
N LEU A 271 -7.20 -23.44 15.10
CA LEU A 271 -6.15 -24.42 15.42
C LEU A 271 -5.49 -24.18 16.77
N THR A 272 -5.37 -22.92 17.20
CA THR A 272 -4.67 -22.55 18.44
C THR A 272 -5.60 -22.28 19.63
N GLY A 273 -6.91 -22.24 19.41
CA GLY A 273 -7.89 -21.90 20.44
C GLY A 273 -7.83 -20.43 20.90
N LYS A 274 -7.18 -19.54 20.14
CA LYS A 274 -7.04 -18.12 20.49
C LYS A 274 -8.38 -17.41 20.52
N SER A 275 -8.66 -16.72 21.63
CA SER A 275 -9.84 -15.87 21.79
C SER A 275 -9.78 -14.61 20.89
N PRO A 276 -10.92 -13.96 20.57
CA PRO A 276 -10.97 -12.84 19.63
C PRO A 276 -10.03 -11.67 19.96
N ASP A 277 -9.77 -11.44 21.24
CA ASP A 277 -8.87 -10.42 21.79
C ASP A 277 -7.37 -10.76 21.62
N GLN A 278 -7.03 -12.03 21.38
CA GLN A 278 -5.66 -12.45 21.17
C GLN A 278 -5.20 -12.22 19.71
N PRO A 279 -3.92 -11.85 19.50
CA PRO A 279 -3.38 -11.64 18.16
C PRO A 279 -3.16 -12.96 17.42
N ALA A 280 -3.68 -13.02 16.20
CA ALA A 280 -3.51 -14.11 15.23
C ALA A 280 -2.62 -13.64 14.05
N ASP A 281 -1.41 -13.17 14.36
CA ASP A 281 -0.53 -12.52 13.37
C ASP A 281 0.05 -13.48 12.33
N VAL A 282 0.20 -14.76 12.67
CA VAL A 282 0.86 -15.75 11.80
C VAL A 282 -0.08 -16.16 10.67
N GLY A 283 -1.30 -16.56 11.00
CA GLY A 283 -2.37 -16.89 10.08
C GLY A 283 -2.75 -15.71 9.20
N LYS A 284 -2.80 -14.49 9.75
CA LYS A 284 -3.02 -13.26 8.96
C LYS A 284 -1.99 -13.12 7.84
N VAL A 285 -0.70 -13.21 8.19
CA VAL A 285 0.39 -13.06 7.22
C VAL A 285 0.38 -14.22 6.22
N LEU A 286 0.37 -15.47 6.70
CA LEU A 286 0.40 -16.65 5.82
C LEU A 286 -0.81 -16.69 4.87
N GLY A 287 -2.01 -16.37 5.37
CA GLY A 287 -3.22 -16.30 4.55
C GLY A 287 -3.13 -15.22 3.47
N GLY A 288 -2.65 -14.02 3.81
CA GLY A 288 -2.43 -12.95 2.82
C GLY A 288 -1.43 -13.36 1.72
N PHE A 289 -0.30 -13.95 2.09
CA PHE A 289 0.71 -14.39 1.12
C PHE A 289 0.27 -15.61 0.30
N LEU A 290 -0.48 -16.54 0.89
CA LEU A 290 -1.02 -17.68 0.15
C LEU A 290 -2.07 -17.24 -0.88
N SER A 291 -2.97 -16.33 -0.49
CA SER A 291 -3.93 -15.73 -1.43
C SER A 291 -3.20 -14.99 -2.56
N SER A 292 -2.16 -14.21 -2.23
CA SER A 292 -1.31 -13.55 -3.23
C SER A 292 -0.62 -14.55 -4.15
N ALA A 293 -0.06 -15.64 -3.60
CA ALA A 293 0.58 -16.70 -4.37
C ALA A 293 -0.36 -17.30 -5.40
N VAL A 294 -1.61 -17.59 -5.01
CA VAL A 294 -2.64 -18.12 -5.90
C VAL A 294 -2.94 -17.12 -7.01
N VAL A 295 -3.36 -15.91 -6.67
CA VAL A 295 -3.77 -14.90 -7.67
C VAL A 295 -2.66 -14.66 -8.69
N HIS A 296 -1.44 -14.41 -8.24
CA HIS A 296 -0.32 -14.11 -9.13
C HIS A 296 0.08 -15.33 -9.99
N SER A 297 0.16 -16.53 -9.41
CA SER A 297 0.48 -17.74 -10.18
C SER A 297 -0.57 -18.04 -11.25
N PHE A 298 -1.85 -17.82 -10.94
CA PHE A 298 -2.93 -17.95 -11.92
C PHE A 298 -2.84 -16.90 -13.03
N SER A 299 -2.58 -15.64 -12.69
CA SER A 299 -2.44 -14.54 -13.66
C SER A 299 -1.25 -14.74 -14.59
N VAL A 300 -0.07 -15.07 -14.05
CA VAL A 300 1.16 -15.22 -14.84
C VAL A 300 1.12 -16.47 -15.70
N ARG A 301 0.37 -17.51 -15.32
CA ARG A 301 0.27 -18.76 -16.09
C ARG A 301 -0.10 -18.52 -17.55
N GLY A 302 -1.01 -17.59 -17.82
CA GLY A 302 -1.40 -17.23 -19.19
C GLY A 302 -0.22 -16.67 -20.00
N THR A 303 0.67 -15.91 -19.34
CA THR A 303 1.87 -15.33 -19.95
C THR A 303 3.06 -16.30 -20.01
N LEU A 304 2.99 -17.45 -19.33
CA LEU A 304 4.02 -18.49 -19.31
C LEU A 304 3.57 -19.74 -20.09
N ALA A 305 2.84 -19.55 -21.19
CA ALA A 305 2.34 -20.62 -22.07
C ALA A 305 1.56 -21.73 -21.33
N GLY A 306 0.91 -21.41 -20.20
CA GLY A 306 0.12 -22.37 -19.41
C GLY A 306 0.93 -23.23 -18.43
N SER A 307 2.25 -23.03 -18.33
CA SER A 307 3.16 -23.84 -17.50
C SER A 307 2.98 -23.58 -16.00
N TRP A 308 2.51 -24.59 -15.27
CA TRP A 308 2.38 -24.53 -13.80
C TRP A 308 3.71 -24.59 -13.06
N THR A 309 4.70 -25.28 -13.63
CA THR A 309 6.03 -25.39 -13.03
C THR A 309 6.75 -24.05 -13.03
N ASP A 310 6.60 -23.28 -14.11
CA ASP A 310 7.19 -21.95 -14.23
C ASP A 310 6.39 -20.91 -13.41
N ALA A 311 5.06 -21.00 -13.42
CA ALA A 311 4.19 -20.17 -12.58
C ALA A 311 4.43 -20.41 -11.07
N ALA A 312 4.84 -21.62 -10.68
CA ALA A 312 5.18 -21.93 -9.28
C ALA A 312 6.36 -21.10 -8.74
N GLY A 313 7.16 -20.46 -9.61
CA GLY A 313 8.17 -19.49 -9.18
C GLY A 313 7.59 -18.34 -8.37
N GLU A 314 6.43 -17.82 -8.78
CA GLU A 314 5.75 -16.74 -8.07
C GLU A 314 5.16 -17.24 -6.75
N ALA A 315 4.55 -18.44 -6.76
CA ALA A 315 4.09 -19.08 -5.53
C ALA A 315 5.22 -19.26 -4.50
N LYS A 316 6.40 -19.71 -4.95
CA LYS A 316 7.59 -19.86 -4.09
C LYS A 316 8.03 -18.52 -3.50
N PHE A 317 8.06 -17.46 -4.30
CA PHE A 317 8.39 -16.12 -3.82
C PHE A 317 7.46 -15.67 -2.70
N PHE A 318 6.15 -15.75 -2.91
CA PHE A 318 5.17 -15.30 -1.91
C PHE A 318 5.20 -16.19 -0.67
N ALA A 319 5.31 -17.50 -0.82
CA ALA A 319 5.43 -18.42 0.31
C ALA A 319 6.67 -18.11 1.17
N LEU A 320 7.83 -17.89 0.54
CA LEU A 320 9.07 -17.56 1.25
C LEU A 320 8.97 -16.22 1.98
N ASN A 321 8.37 -15.20 1.37
CA ASN A 321 8.13 -13.91 2.02
C ASN A 321 7.12 -14.04 3.19
N GLY A 322 6.06 -14.83 3.00
CA GLY A 322 5.06 -15.11 4.02
C GLY A 322 5.63 -15.81 5.25
N ILE A 323 6.62 -16.68 5.08
CA ILE A 323 7.36 -17.32 6.19
C ILE A 323 8.40 -16.37 6.80
N ALA A 324 9.10 -15.60 5.98
CA ALA A 324 10.16 -14.71 6.43
C ALA A 324 9.65 -13.61 7.38
N ILE A 325 8.41 -13.13 7.22
CA ILE A 325 7.84 -12.07 8.07
C ILE A 325 7.58 -12.53 9.53
N PRO A 326 6.92 -13.67 9.80
CA PRO A 326 6.84 -14.22 11.16
C PRO A 326 8.21 -14.51 11.77
N VAL A 327 9.17 -15.00 10.97
CA VAL A 327 10.54 -15.25 11.42
C VAL A 327 11.25 -13.93 11.79
N GLU A 328 11.14 -12.89 10.95
CA GLU A 328 11.65 -11.55 11.23
C GLU A 328 11.09 -11.02 12.57
N GLU A 329 9.78 -11.14 12.78
CA GLU A 329 9.13 -10.69 14.01
C GLU A 329 9.62 -11.47 15.24
N LEU A 330 9.81 -12.80 15.12
CA LEU A 330 10.37 -13.62 16.20
C LEU A 330 11.80 -13.20 16.54
N ILE A 331 12.64 -12.96 15.54
CA ILE A 331 14.03 -12.50 15.73
C ILE A 331 14.05 -11.13 16.40
N ILE A 332 13.24 -10.17 15.92
CA ILE A 332 13.13 -8.84 16.52
C ILE A 332 12.70 -8.93 17.98
N ARG A 333 11.71 -9.78 18.31
CA ARG A 333 11.26 -10.00 19.69
C ARG A 333 12.36 -10.61 20.55
N ALA A 334 13.09 -11.60 20.03
CA ALA A 334 14.20 -12.23 20.74
C ALA A 334 15.34 -11.24 21.03
N VAL A 335 15.73 -10.44 20.03
CA VAL A 335 16.76 -9.41 20.17
C VAL A 335 16.35 -8.35 21.19
N ARG A 336 15.10 -7.87 21.15
CA ARG A 336 14.60 -6.89 22.13
C ARG A 336 14.59 -7.45 23.54
N ARG A 337 14.14 -8.70 23.73
CA ARG A 337 14.16 -9.38 25.04
C ARG A 337 15.59 -9.52 25.57
N SER A 338 16.54 -9.90 24.72
CA SER A 338 17.96 -10.03 25.08
C SER A 338 18.59 -8.68 25.45
N ARG A 339 18.26 -7.60 24.73
CA ARG A 339 18.71 -6.24 25.07
C ARG A 339 18.14 -5.77 26.40
N LYS A 340 16.84 -6.01 26.63
CA LYS A 340 16.15 -5.67 27.88
C LYS A 340 16.77 -6.40 29.07
N SER A 341 17.09 -7.69 28.95
CA SER A 341 17.77 -8.43 30.03
C SER A 341 19.18 -7.93 30.32
N ARG A 342 19.85 -7.33 29.33
CA ARG A 342 21.16 -6.68 29.45
C ARG A 342 21.08 -5.19 29.82
N GLN A 343 19.91 -4.66 30.16
CA GLN A 343 19.67 -3.23 30.45
C GLN A 343 20.11 -2.29 29.31
N GLN A 344 20.10 -2.77 28.07
CA GLN A 344 20.41 -1.98 26.88
C GLN A 344 19.16 -1.32 26.31
N LYS A 345 19.35 -0.27 25.50
CA LYS A 345 18.26 0.36 24.74
C LYS A 345 17.60 -0.68 23.84
N GLU A 346 16.26 -0.76 23.87
CA GLU A 346 15.52 -1.73 23.05
C GLU A 346 15.71 -1.50 21.54
N LYS A 347 15.82 -0.23 21.14
CA LYS A 347 16.06 0.19 19.75
C LYS A 347 17.45 0.81 19.63
N MET A 348 18.23 0.30 18.68
CA MET A 348 19.57 0.76 18.35
C MET A 348 19.55 1.55 17.04
N TRP A 349 20.53 2.45 16.86
CA TRP A 349 20.64 3.29 15.66
C TRP A 349 20.80 2.47 14.37
N TYR A 350 21.45 1.31 14.46
CA TYR A 350 21.72 0.43 13.33
C TYR A 350 20.55 -0.50 12.98
N ASP A 351 19.52 -0.63 13.83
CA ASP A 351 18.39 -1.55 13.58
C ASP A 351 17.69 -1.23 12.25
N GLY A 352 17.58 0.06 11.91
CA GLY A 352 16.97 0.48 10.64
C GLY A 352 17.79 0.08 9.42
N ILE A 353 19.13 0.10 9.53
CA ILE A 353 20.02 -0.29 8.44
C ILE A 353 19.98 -1.81 8.25
N ILE A 354 20.08 -2.57 9.34
CA ILE A 354 19.98 -4.04 9.29
C ILE A 354 18.65 -4.46 8.69
N GLY A 355 17.55 -3.86 9.16
CA GLY A 355 16.22 -4.14 8.63
C GLY A 355 16.08 -3.82 7.14
N ARG A 356 16.69 -2.73 6.66
CA ARG A 356 16.77 -2.41 5.22
C ARG A 356 17.51 -3.46 4.41
N VAL A 357 18.73 -3.79 4.84
CA VAL A 357 19.55 -4.81 4.19
C VAL A 357 18.81 -6.14 4.15
N TRP A 358 18.14 -6.50 5.25
CA TRP A 358 17.35 -7.73 5.35
C TRP A 358 16.20 -7.77 4.34
N TRP A 359 15.31 -6.78 4.32
CA TRP A 359 14.15 -6.85 3.43
C TRP A 359 14.55 -6.76 1.95
N ILE A 360 15.56 -5.96 1.61
CA ILE A 360 16.10 -5.87 0.24
C ILE A 360 16.68 -7.23 -0.17
N SER A 361 17.52 -7.82 0.68
CA SER A 361 18.14 -9.12 0.40
C SER A 361 17.09 -10.22 0.26
N LEU A 362 16.06 -10.21 1.12
CA LEU A 362 14.94 -11.15 1.04
C LEU A 362 14.21 -11.02 -0.30
N LEU A 363 13.80 -9.81 -0.69
CA LEU A 363 13.09 -9.58 -1.94
C LEU A 363 13.92 -9.93 -3.16
N LEU A 364 15.19 -9.53 -3.20
CA LEU A 364 16.06 -9.82 -4.34
C LEU A 364 16.36 -11.32 -4.43
N THR A 365 16.60 -11.99 -3.31
CA THR A 365 16.88 -13.43 -3.32
C THR A 365 15.66 -14.23 -3.74
N THR A 366 14.51 -13.95 -3.14
CA THR A 366 13.26 -14.66 -3.49
C THR A 366 12.76 -14.26 -4.86
N GLY A 367 12.96 -13.00 -5.28
CA GLY A 367 12.54 -12.44 -6.56
C GLY A 367 13.23 -13.05 -7.77
N ARG A 368 14.35 -13.73 -7.57
CA ARG A 368 14.97 -14.57 -8.62
C ARG A 368 14.02 -15.65 -9.14
N ASN A 369 13.06 -16.10 -8.32
CA ASN A 369 12.04 -17.06 -8.78
C ASN A 369 11.08 -16.45 -9.80
N PHE A 370 10.74 -15.16 -9.65
CA PHE A 370 10.00 -14.40 -10.67
C PHE A 370 10.84 -14.26 -11.94
N ALA A 371 12.06 -13.75 -11.80
CA ALA A 371 12.94 -13.48 -12.93
C ALA A 371 13.20 -14.75 -13.76
N ARG A 372 13.40 -15.90 -13.11
CA ARG A 372 13.53 -17.19 -13.79
C ARG A 372 12.32 -17.51 -14.68
N GLY A 373 11.11 -17.51 -14.11
CA GLY A 373 9.90 -17.77 -14.89
C GLY A 373 9.73 -16.79 -16.05
N TRP A 374 10.00 -15.50 -15.82
CA TRP A 374 9.81 -14.45 -16.80
C TRP A 374 10.83 -14.47 -17.94
N THR A 375 12.08 -14.87 -17.67
CA THR A 375 13.05 -15.09 -18.75
C THR A 375 12.64 -16.27 -19.62
N LYS A 376 12.19 -17.38 -19.02
CA LYS A 376 11.79 -18.60 -19.72
C LYS A 376 10.52 -18.38 -20.55
N GLY A 377 9.52 -17.69 -20.00
CA GLY A 377 8.28 -17.34 -20.68
C GLY A 377 8.39 -16.18 -21.68
N GLY A 378 9.58 -15.62 -21.90
CA GLY A 378 9.78 -14.53 -22.85
C GLY A 378 9.30 -13.16 -22.40
N LEU A 379 8.76 -13.00 -21.18
CA LEU A 379 8.36 -11.69 -20.66
C LEU A 379 9.50 -10.67 -20.63
N VAL A 380 10.73 -11.12 -20.32
CA VAL A 380 11.92 -10.25 -20.36
C VAL A 380 12.23 -9.76 -21.78
N ARG A 381 11.95 -10.58 -22.81
CA ARG A 381 12.06 -10.18 -24.22
C ARG A 381 11.04 -9.10 -24.54
N GLU A 382 9.78 -9.30 -24.18
CA GLU A 382 8.71 -8.32 -24.43
C GLU A 382 9.04 -6.98 -23.77
N MET A 383 9.47 -6.98 -22.51
CA MET A 383 9.90 -5.77 -21.80
C MET A 383 11.11 -5.08 -22.44
N ALA A 384 12.02 -5.81 -23.07
CA ALA A 384 13.19 -5.24 -23.72
C ALA A 384 12.87 -4.50 -25.03
N PHE A 385 11.73 -4.81 -25.66
CA PHE A 385 11.31 -4.27 -26.95
C PHE A 385 10.04 -3.42 -26.91
N MET A 386 9.37 -3.29 -25.76
CA MET A 386 8.51 -2.14 -25.45
C MET A 386 9.34 -0.85 -25.50
#